data_AF-A0AA45BNF5-F1
#
_entry.id   AF-A0AA45BNF5-F1
#
_cell.length_a   1.000
_cell.length_b   1.000
_cell.length_c   1.000
_cell.angle_alpha   90.00
_cell.angle_beta   90.00
_cell.angle_gamma   90.00
#
_symmetry.space_group_name_H-M   'P 1'
#
loop_
_entity.id
_entity.type
_entity.pdbx_description
1 polymer ?
#
loop_
_entity_poly.entity_id
_entity_poly.type
_entity_poly.pdbx_seq_one_letter_code
_entity_poly.pdbx_strand_id
1 'polypeptide(L)' 'MKVFSVLMSRVIIGISYAVITMTLLCIAYFTLLSDSSYHIVYAIFSCIGFVLAYFIYYIAMKFHDGV' A
#
# COMPACT_ATOMS: atom_id res chain seq x y z
N MET A 1 -13.98 22.98 9.27
CA MET A 1 -12.74 22.69 8.51
C MET A 1 -12.01 21.43 9.00
N LYS A 2 -11.91 21.14 10.31
CA LYS A 2 -11.26 19.91 10.84
C LYS A 2 -11.96 18.58 10.48
N VAL A 3 -13.28 18.56 10.37
CA VAL A 3 -14.02 17.32 10.06
C VAL A 3 -13.71 16.82 8.64
N PHE A 4 -13.55 17.74 7.69
CA PHE A 4 -13.28 17.41 6.29
C PHE A 4 -11.85 16.87 6.09
N SER A 5 -10.86 17.42 6.80
CA SER A 5 -9.48 16.93 6.77
C SER A 5 -9.35 15.54 7.39
N VAL A 6 -10.05 15.29 8.51
CA VAL A 6 -10.11 13.95 9.14
C VAL A 6 -10.78 12.94 8.22
N LEU A 7 -11.86 13.31 7.53
CA LEU A 7 -12.53 12.42 6.58
C LEU A 7 -11.62 12.07 5.40
N MET A 8 -10.94 13.06 4.82
CA MET A 8 -10.01 12.86 3.72
C MET A 8 -8.80 12.01 4.13
N SER A 9 -8.24 12.23 5.31
CA SER A 9 -7.16 11.39 5.84
C SER A 9 -7.58 9.91 5.93
N ARG A 10 -8.79 9.62 6.45
CA ARG A 10 -9.30 8.24 6.53
C ARG A 10 -9.45 7.57 5.17
N VAL A 11 -9.88 8.32 4.15
CA VAL A 11 -9.96 7.81 2.76
C VAL A 11 -8.56 7.46 2.24
N ILE A 12 -7.57 8.33 2.44
CA ILE A 12 -6.20 8.10 1.97
C ILE A 12 -5.55 6.93 2.73
N ILE A 13 -5.81 6.78 4.03
CA ILE A 13 -5.40 5.60 4.81
C ILE A 13 -6.03 4.33 4.22
N GLY A 14 -7.31 4.38 3.83
CA GLY A 14 -7.98 3.28 3.13
C GLY A 14 -7.27 2.85 1.84
N ILE A 15 -6.77 3.83 1.06
CA ILE A 15 -5.98 3.56 -0.15
C ILE A 15 -4.66 2.86 0.21
N SER A 16 -3.98 3.27 1.29
CA SER A 16 -2.77 2.61 1.78
C SER A 16 -3.03 1.13 2.10
N TYR A 17 -4.14 0.82 2.80
CA TYR A 17 -4.52 -0.57 3.09
C TYR A 17 -4.83 -1.38 1.83
N ALA A 18 -5.47 -0.78 0.82
CA ALA A 18 -5.72 -1.43 -0.46
C ALA A 18 -4.40 -1.79 -1.16
N VAL A 19 -3.43 -0.87 -1.15
CA VAL A 19 -2.09 -1.10 -1.73
C VAL A 19 -1.35 -2.21 -0.99
N ILE A 20 -1.39 -2.23 0.36
CA ILE A 20 -0.81 -3.32 1.17
C ILE A 20 -1.43 -4.66 0.80
N THR A 21 -2.76 -4.71 0.69
CA THR A 21 -3.49 -5.94 0.38
C THR A 21 -3.11 -6.45 -1.01
N MET A 22 -3.10 -5.58 -2.02
CA MET A 22 -2.66 -5.95 -3.38
C MET A 22 -1.20 -6.41 -3.42
N THR A 23 -0.33 -5.79 -2.61
CA THR A 23 1.07 -6.19 -2.49
C THR A 23 1.19 -7.61 -1.94
N LEU A 24 0.44 -7.93 -0.88
CA LEU A 24 0.39 -9.28 -0.31
C LEU A 24 -0.16 -10.30 -1.30
N LEU A 25 -1.20 -9.94 -2.06
CA LEU A 25 -1.73 -10.80 -3.12
C LEU A 25 -0.69 -11.07 -4.22
N CYS A 26 0.04 -10.05 -4.67
CA CYS A 26 1.12 -10.25 -5.64
C CYS A 26 2.21 -11.18 -5.10
N ILE A 27 2.64 -10.98 -3.85
CA ILE A 27 3.63 -11.85 -3.21
C ILE A 27 3.12 -13.29 -3.15
N ALA A 28 1.89 -13.50 -2.69
CA ALA A 28 1.27 -14.82 -2.61
C ALA A 28 1.10 -15.48 -3.99
N TYR A 29 0.70 -14.71 -5.01
CA TYR A 29 0.59 -15.20 -6.37
C TYR A 29 1.94 -15.64 -6.92
N PHE A 30 2.98 -14.81 -6.77
CA PHE A 30 4.31 -15.14 -7.26
C PHE A 30 4.96 -16.27 -6.47
N THR A 31 4.70 -16.43 -5.18
CA THR A 31 5.31 -17.52 -4.39
C THR A 31 4.59 -18.86 -4.51
N LEU A 32 3.27 -18.86 -4.70
CA LEU A 32 2.45 -20.08 -4.61
C LEU A 32 1.89 -20.55 -5.96
N LEU A 33 1.60 -19.64 -6.90
CA LEU A 33 0.87 -19.97 -8.13
C LEU A 33 1.68 -19.72 -9.42
N SER A 34 2.72 -18.88 -9.37
CA SER A 34 3.44 -18.47 -10.58
C SER A 34 4.41 -19.55 -11.08
N ASP A 35 4.18 -20.05 -12.29
CA ASP A 35 5.11 -20.97 -13.01
C ASP A 35 6.31 -20.27 -13.66
N SER A 36 6.44 -18.95 -13.52
CA SER A 36 7.57 -18.19 -14.08
C SER A 36 8.90 -18.59 -13.43
N SER A 37 9.97 -18.77 -14.21
CA SER A 37 11.31 -19.03 -13.66
C SER A 37 11.84 -17.92 -12.76
N TYR A 38 11.30 -16.70 -12.87
CA TYR A 38 11.68 -15.53 -12.07
C TYR A 38 10.67 -15.19 -10.97
N HIS A 39 9.80 -16.13 -10.60
CA HIS A 39 8.72 -15.94 -9.62
C HIS A 39 9.22 -15.32 -8.29
N ILE A 40 10.35 -15.77 -7.75
CA ILE A 40 10.94 -15.18 -6.52
C ILE A 40 11.37 -13.72 -6.75
N VAL A 41 11.95 -13.40 -7.90
CA VAL A 41 12.39 -12.02 -8.23
C VAL A 41 11.18 -11.09 -8.29
N TYR A 42 10.09 -11.52 -8.91
CA TYR A 42 8.85 -10.75 -8.95
C TYR A 42 8.18 -10.62 -7.58
N ALA A 43 8.25 -11.65 -6.73
CA ALA A 43 7.78 -11.56 -5.35
C ALA A 43 8.56 -10.51 -4.55
N ILE A 44 9.89 -10.48 -4.69
CA ILE A 44 10.75 -9.45 -4.05
C ILE A 44 10.43 -8.06 -4.61
N PHE A 45 10.26 -7.94 -5.92
CA PHE A 45 9.91 -6.66 -6.55
C PHE A 45 8.55 -6.15 -6.08
N SER A 46 7.62 -7.06 -5.79
CA SER A 46 6.30 -6.72 -5.25
C SER A 46 6.39 -6.03 -3.90
N CYS A 47 7.43 -6.29 -3.09
CA CYS A 47 7.63 -5.61 -1.80
C CYS A 47 7.80 -4.08 -1.92
N ILE A 48 8.11 -3.54 -3.10
CA ILE A 48 8.09 -2.09 -3.37
C ILE A 48 6.70 -1.50 -3.06
N GLY A 49 5.63 -2.29 -3.19
CA GLY A 49 4.28 -1.88 -2.82
C GLY A 49 4.14 -1.49 -1.33
N PHE A 50 4.93 -2.06 -0.42
CA PHE A 50 4.94 -1.62 0.99
C PHE A 50 5.56 -0.24 1.15
N VAL A 51 6.61 0.07 0.39
CA VAL A 51 7.23 1.40 0.38
C VAL A 51 6.21 2.43 -0.13
N LEU A 52 5.48 2.08 -1.18
CA LEU A 52 4.44 2.94 -1.74
C LEU A 52 3.29 3.17 -0.74
N ALA A 53 2.85 2.10 -0.07
CA ALA A 53 1.83 2.18 0.98
C ALA A 53 2.27 3.07 2.16
N TYR A 54 3.54 2.99 2.56
CA TYR A 54 4.11 3.84 3.60
C TYR A 54 4.05 5.32 3.22
N PHE A 55 4.42 5.68 1.99
CA PHE A 55 4.31 7.06 1.50
C PHE A 55 2.86 7.57 1.50
N ILE A 56 1.91 6.74 1.07
CA ILE A 56 0.47 7.10 1.08
C ILE A 56 0.01 7.33 2.52
N TYR A 57 0.40 6.46 3.45
CA TYR A 57 0.05 6.61 4.87
C TYR A 57 0.68 7.87 5.49
N TYR A 58 1.94 8.15 5.17
CA TYR A 58 2.64 9.35 5.61
C TYR A 58 1.94 10.63 5.15
N ILE A 59 1.54 10.68 3.87
CA ILE A 59 0.75 11.78 3.32
C ILE A 59 -0.59 11.90 4.07
N ALA A 60 -1.28 10.78 4.31
CA ALA A 60 -2.56 10.78 5.00
C ALA A 60 -2.48 11.33 6.43
N MET A 61 -1.40 11.02 7.17
CA MET A 61 -1.17 11.56 8.51
C MET A 61 -0.88 13.06 8.46
N LYS A 62 -0.10 13.51 7.47
CA LYS A 62 0.16 14.95 7.28
C LYS A 62 -1.12 15.75 7.05
N PHE A 63 -2.05 15.22 6.25
CA PHE A 63 -3.39 15.81 6.06
C PHE A 63 -4.28 15.72 7.30
N HIS A 64 -4.11 14.69 8.14
CA HIS A 64 -4.85 14.55 9.39
C HIS A 64 -4.46 15.60 10.42
N ASP A 65 -3.16 15.81 10.58
CA ASP A 65 -2.59 16.69 11.61
C ASP A 65 -2.65 18.17 11.20
N GLY A 66 -3.02 18.46 9.95
CA GLY A 66 -3.30 19.81 9.46
C GLY A 66 -2.06 20.65 9.19
N VAL A 67 -0.94 20.00 8.83
CA VAL A 67 0.35 20.63 8.51
C VAL A 67 0.61 20.68 7.01
#